data_AF-A0A840V704-F1
#
_entry.id   AF-A0A840V704-F1
#
_cell.length_a   1.000
_cell.length_b   1.000
_cell.length_c   1.000
_cell.angle_alpha   90.00
_cell.angle_beta   90.00
_cell.angle_gamma   90.00
#
_symmetry.space_group_name_H-M   'P 1'
#
loop_
_entity.id
_entity.type
_entity.pdbx_description
1 polymer ?
#
loop_
_entity_poly.entity_id
_entity_poly.type
_entity_poly.pdbx_seq_one_letter_code
_entity_poly.pdbx_strand_id
1 'polypeptide(L)'
;MSVNATVITCSKCSFLSSDGVTYGRFKYKTNDGLINLVPELAWCNVCQTLVPGEVIPNYCEVNKLKERLLQRNQDIEKEKSRLKEKQSIIEKLLLKPDSVMLQDLSITKDILQDSINEMENLKQYVDTNRKPRCLECGSHEILYLPSLSYEEVPIPIGMKHPGCGGEFLAAVSPIRFFIKYKERVYTTDGIECEVVITNNCPDDTVV
;
A
#
# COMPACT_ATOMS: atom_id res chain seq x y z
N MET A 1 13.28 5.51 9.55
CA MET A 1 13.70 4.52 8.53
C MET A 1 14.40 5.29 7.41
N SER A 2 15.40 4.69 6.77
CA SER A 2 16.04 5.28 5.58
C SER A 2 15.31 4.79 4.34
N VAL A 3 14.74 5.68 3.55
CA VAL A 3 14.04 5.33 2.30
C VAL A 3 14.56 6.14 1.12
N ASN A 4 14.55 5.52 -0.06
CA ASN A 4 14.78 6.19 -1.33
C ASN A 4 13.41 6.60 -1.87
N ALA A 5 13.28 7.82 -2.36
CA ALA A 5 12.11 8.25 -3.11
C ALA A 5 12.43 8.18 -4.61
N THR A 6 11.45 7.82 -5.42
CA THR A 6 11.49 8.00 -6.87
C THR A 6 11.12 9.44 -7.17
N VAL A 7 11.98 10.14 -7.89
CA VAL A 7 11.73 11.49 -8.39
C VAL A 7 10.99 11.37 -9.72
N ILE A 8 9.89 12.11 -9.84
CA ILE A 8 9.09 12.20 -11.07
C ILE A 8 9.28 13.59 -11.66
N THR A 9 9.64 13.63 -12.94
CA THR A 9 9.84 14.87 -13.72
C THR A 9 9.03 14.84 -15.00
N CYS A 10 8.93 15.98 -15.69
CA CYS A 10 8.32 16.06 -17.02
C CYS A 10 9.37 16.39 -18.10
N SER A 11 9.27 15.73 -19.26
CA SER A 11 10.17 15.99 -20.39
C SER A 11 9.97 17.34 -21.11
N LYS A 12 8.91 18.10 -20.79
CA LYS A 12 8.57 19.37 -21.47
C LYS A 12 8.48 20.61 -20.58
N CYS A 13 8.32 20.45 -19.27
CA CYS A 13 8.22 21.57 -18.34
C CYS A 13 9.01 21.28 -17.07
N SER A 14 9.19 22.29 -16.23
CA SER A 14 9.94 22.17 -14.97
C SER A 14 9.19 21.46 -13.84
N PHE A 15 8.23 20.58 -14.17
CA PHE A 15 7.51 19.81 -13.16
C PHE A 15 8.47 18.85 -12.45
N LEU A 16 8.37 18.82 -11.13
CA LEU A 16 9.18 17.98 -10.24
C LEU A 16 8.32 17.57 -9.04
N SER A 17 8.26 16.28 -8.77
CA SER A 17 7.61 15.71 -7.58
C SER A 17 8.29 14.39 -7.20
N SER A 18 7.77 13.69 -6.19
CA SER A 18 8.24 12.36 -5.82
C SER A 18 7.11 11.43 -5.40
N ASP A 19 7.37 10.14 -5.44
CA ASP A 19 6.49 9.12 -4.83
C ASP A 19 6.45 9.22 -3.30
N GLY A 20 7.36 9.97 -2.69
CA GLY A 20 7.41 10.20 -1.24
C GLY A 20 6.14 10.82 -0.66
N VAL A 21 5.25 11.38 -1.50
CA VAL A 21 3.92 11.84 -1.07
C VAL A 21 3.00 10.72 -0.59
N THR A 22 3.26 9.47 -0.97
CA THR A 22 2.56 8.28 -0.47
C THR A 22 3.26 7.66 0.75
N TYR A 23 4.41 8.21 1.17
CA TYR A 23 5.13 7.71 2.33
C TYR A 23 4.48 8.21 3.61
N GLY A 24 4.02 7.29 4.44
CA GLY A 24 3.37 7.65 5.69
C GLY A 24 2.48 6.54 6.21
N ARG A 25 1.72 6.86 7.25
CA ARG A 25 0.60 6.02 7.71
C ARG A 25 -0.67 6.77 7.39
N PHE A 26 -1.49 6.23 6.51
CA PHE A 26 -2.78 6.79 6.14
C PHE A 26 -3.84 5.93 6.82
N LYS A 27 -4.80 6.57 7.47
CA LYS A 27 -5.85 5.86 8.20
C LYS A 27 -7.20 6.51 8.02
N TYR A 28 -8.25 5.71 7.93
CA TYR A 28 -9.61 6.17 8.16
C TYR A 28 -9.97 6.10 9.64
N LYS A 29 -10.62 7.14 10.14
CA LYS A 29 -11.33 7.15 11.41
C LYS A 29 -12.75 6.68 11.17
N THR A 30 -13.11 5.60 11.83
CA THR A 30 -14.45 5.01 11.84
C THR A 30 -14.98 4.97 13.27
N ASN A 31 -16.23 4.55 13.44
CA ASN A 31 -16.81 4.37 14.78
C ASN A 31 -16.13 3.23 15.55
N ASP A 32 -15.59 2.24 14.84
CA ASP A 32 -14.95 1.05 15.40
C ASP A 32 -13.43 1.21 15.58
N GLY A 33 -12.87 2.37 15.20
CA GLY A 33 -11.48 2.71 15.43
C GLY A 33 -10.78 3.29 14.21
N LEU A 34 -9.49 2.96 14.07
CA LEU A 34 -8.66 3.40 12.95
C LEU A 34 -8.39 2.25 12.00
N ILE A 35 -8.57 2.49 10.71
CA ILE A 35 -8.39 1.51 9.65
C ILE A 35 -7.27 1.98 8.75
N ASN A 36 -6.30 1.12 8.48
CA ASN A 36 -5.21 1.47 7.58
C ASN A 36 -5.71 1.65 6.15
N LEU A 37 -5.15 2.66 5.49
CA LEU A 37 -5.31 2.91 4.08
C LEU A 37 -3.94 2.83 3.42
N VAL A 38 -3.86 2.14 2.29
CA VAL A 38 -2.67 2.11 1.44
C VAL A 38 -2.97 2.97 0.21
N PRO A 39 -2.48 4.20 0.14
CA PRO A 39 -2.70 5.05 -1.02
C PRO A 39 -1.80 4.64 -2.18
N GLU A 40 -2.23 4.96 -3.39
CA GLU A 40 -1.42 4.86 -4.60
C GLU A 40 -1.05 6.26 -5.11
N LEU A 41 0.07 6.35 -5.82
CA LEU A 41 0.52 7.61 -6.39
C LEU A 41 -0.41 8.01 -7.54
N ALA A 42 -0.99 9.20 -7.44
CA ALA A 42 -1.92 9.71 -8.45
C ALA A 42 -1.62 11.16 -8.80
N TRP A 43 -1.93 11.55 -10.03
CA TRP A 43 -2.06 12.94 -10.42
C TRP A 43 -3.43 13.46 -10.01
N CYS A 44 -3.51 14.63 -9.38
CA CYS A 44 -4.79 15.31 -9.14
C CYS A 44 -4.94 16.54 -10.04
N ASN A 45 -6.02 16.61 -10.81
CA ASN A 45 -6.33 17.76 -11.67
C ASN A 45 -6.71 19.02 -10.90
N VAL A 46 -7.09 18.92 -9.63
CA VAL A 46 -7.36 20.09 -8.79
C VAL A 46 -6.06 20.61 -8.17
N CYS A 47 -5.26 19.73 -7.57
CA CYS A 47 -3.97 20.13 -6.99
C CYS A 47 -2.89 20.43 -8.04
N GLN A 48 -3.07 19.98 -9.28
CA GLN A 48 -2.10 20.08 -10.38
C GLN A 48 -0.72 19.51 -10.01
N THR A 49 -0.72 18.40 -9.25
CA THR A 49 0.50 17.72 -8.78
C THR A 49 0.24 16.25 -8.49
N LEU A 50 1.31 15.52 -8.17
CA LEU A 50 1.23 14.17 -7.63
C LEU A 50 0.83 14.20 -6.16
N VAL A 51 -0.10 13.32 -5.81
CA VAL A 51 -0.73 13.22 -4.49
C VAL A 51 -0.90 11.76 -4.10
N PRO A 52 -1.08 11.46 -2.80
CA PRO A 52 -1.64 10.18 -2.38
C PRO A 52 -3.10 10.09 -2.82
N GLY A 53 -3.38 9.17 -3.74
CA GLY A 53 -4.72 8.81 -4.20
C GLY A 53 -5.27 7.65 -3.38
N GLU A 54 -6.51 7.79 -2.93
CA GLU A 54 -7.23 6.71 -2.25
C GLU A 54 -7.40 5.50 -3.17
N VAL A 55 -7.19 4.27 -2.70
CA VAL A 55 -7.54 3.05 -3.45
C VAL A 55 -8.81 2.44 -2.86
N ILE A 56 -9.85 2.29 -3.69
CA ILE A 56 -11.10 1.65 -3.27
C ILE A 56 -11.00 0.15 -3.55
N PRO A 57 -11.24 -0.73 -2.55
CA PRO A 57 -11.15 -2.17 -2.72
C PRO A 57 -12.06 -2.69 -3.83
N ASN A 58 -11.47 -3.26 -4.88
CA ASN A 58 -12.23 -3.88 -5.96
C ASN A 58 -12.57 -5.35 -5.59
N TYR A 59 -13.83 -5.75 -5.79
CA TYR A 59 -14.27 -7.14 -5.60
C TYR A 59 -13.47 -8.13 -6.47
N CYS A 60 -13.19 -7.77 -7.73
CA CYS A 60 -12.42 -8.61 -8.65
C CYS A 60 -10.98 -8.82 -8.17
N GLU A 61 -10.35 -7.80 -7.61
CA GLU A 61 -8.96 -7.89 -7.12
C GLU A 61 -8.85 -8.75 -5.85
N VAL A 62 -9.78 -8.59 -4.92
CA VAL A 62 -9.85 -9.45 -3.74
C VAL A 62 -10.03 -10.91 -4.13
N ASN A 63 -10.90 -11.21 -5.13
CA ASN A 63 -11.08 -12.58 -5.59
C ASN A 63 -9.82 -13.14 -6.26
N LYS A 64 -9.11 -12.36 -7.09
CA LYS A 64 -7.82 -12.78 -7.66
C LYS A 64 -6.80 -13.09 -6.57
N LEU A 65 -6.78 -12.32 -5.48
CA LEU A 65 -5.88 -12.58 -4.36
C LEU A 65 -6.28 -13.83 -3.58
N LYS A 66 -7.59 -14.09 -3.39
CA LYS A 66 -8.10 -15.35 -2.82
C LYS A 66 -7.75 -16.56 -3.67
N GLU A 67 -7.84 -16.46 -4.99
CA GLU A 67 -7.42 -17.53 -5.91
C GLU A 67 -5.91 -17.81 -5.79
N ARG A 68 -5.08 -16.76 -5.76
CA ARG A 68 -3.63 -16.90 -5.52
C ARG A 68 -3.34 -17.54 -4.16
N LEU A 69 -4.05 -17.13 -3.11
CA LEU A 69 -3.92 -17.71 -1.78
C LEU A 69 -4.27 -19.20 -1.78
N LEU A 70 -5.34 -19.59 -2.47
CA LEU A 70 -5.73 -20.99 -2.64
C LEU A 70 -4.65 -21.80 -3.35
N GLN A 71 -4.08 -21.27 -4.43
CA GLN A 71 -2.97 -21.89 -5.15
C GLN A 71 -1.75 -22.08 -4.25
N ARG A 72 -1.37 -21.05 -3.46
CA ARG A 72 -0.25 -21.14 -2.52
C ARG A 72 -0.49 -22.17 -1.41
N ASN A 73 -1.71 -22.29 -0.90
CA ASN A 73 -2.06 -23.35 0.05
C ASN A 73 -1.85 -24.74 -0.58
N GLN A 74 -2.24 -24.94 -1.83
CA GLN A 74 -2.00 -26.20 -2.53
C GLN A 74 -0.50 -26.50 -2.71
N ASP A 75 0.29 -25.48 -3.06
CA ASP A 75 1.74 -25.65 -3.25
C ASP A 75 2.46 -25.99 -1.93
N ILE A 76 2.04 -25.38 -0.82
CA ILE A 76 2.52 -25.72 0.52
C ILE A 76 2.24 -27.19 0.85
N GLU A 77 1.01 -27.67 0.59
CA GLU A 77 0.66 -29.06 0.90
C GLU A 77 1.40 -30.06 0.00
N LYS A 78 1.63 -29.73 -1.27
CA LYS A 78 2.49 -30.52 -2.17
C LYS A 78 3.92 -30.59 -1.67
N GLU A 79 4.49 -29.45 -1.28
CA GLU A 79 5.87 -29.38 -0.77
C GLU A 79 6.02 -30.12 0.56
N LYS A 80 5.06 -29.97 1.49
CA LYS A 80 4.99 -30.76 2.73
C LYS A 80 4.97 -32.27 2.45
N SER A 81 4.16 -32.70 1.47
CA SER A 81 4.03 -34.10 1.10
C SER A 81 5.36 -34.64 0.54
N ARG A 82 5.98 -33.89 -0.38
CA ARG A 82 7.29 -34.22 -0.96
C ARG A 82 8.39 -34.34 0.09
N LEU A 83 8.39 -33.45 1.10
CA LEU A 83 9.36 -33.51 2.21
C LEU A 83 9.08 -34.71 3.13
N LYS A 84 7.80 -35.00 3.44
CA LYS A 84 7.41 -36.18 4.22
C LYS A 84 7.81 -37.48 3.54
N GLU A 85 7.72 -37.60 2.22
CA GLU A 85 8.14 -38.80 1.50
C GLU A 85 9.62 -39.16 1.72
N LYS A 86 10.47 -38.15 1.95
CA LYS A 86 11.90 -38.33 2.21
C LYS A 86 12.22 -38.64 3.68
N GLN A 87 11.26 -38.46 4.58
CA GLN A 87 11.44 -38.71 6.00
C GLN A 87 11.20 -40.19 6.35
N SER A 88 12.00 -40.71 7.26
CA SER A 88 11.76 -41.99 7.92
C SER A 88 10.49 -41.95 8.78
N ILE A 89 9.98 -43.12 9.17
CA ILE A 89 8.75 -43.24 9.97
C ILE A 89 8.90 -42.54 11.34
N ILE A 90 10.10 -42.61 11.95
CA ILE A 90 10.39 -41.95 13.23
C ILE A 90 10.42 -40.42 13.04
N GLU A 91 11.06 -39.94 11.98
CA GLU A 91 11.12 -38.51 11.67
C GLU A 91 9.73 -37.93 11.37
N LYS A 92 8.87 -38.67 10.66
CA LYS A 92 7.47 -38.26 10.41
C LYS A 92 6.66 -38.03 11.68
N LEU A 93 7.01 -38.73 12.77
CA LEU A 93 6.31 -38.62 14.05
C LEU A 93 6.87 -37.48 14.92
N LEU A 94 8.19 -37.23 14.86
CA LEU A 94 8.88 -36.32 15.77
C LEU A 94 9.19 -34.93 15.18
N LEU A 95 9.32 -34.83 13.85
CA LEU A 95 9.80 -33.63 13.18
C LEU A 95 8.80 -33.12 12.14
N LYS A 96 8.57 -31.81 12.15
CA LYS A 96 7.80 -31.16 11.08
C LYS A 96 8.69 -31.04 9.83
N PRO A 97 8.13 -31.25 8.62
CA PRO A 97 8.87 -31.00 7.39
C PRO A 97 9.20 -29.51 7.31
N ASP A 98 10.48 -29.22 7.09
CA ASP A 98 11.00 -27.85 6.97
C ASP A 98 11.92 -27.76 5.75
N SER A 99 11.80 -26.67 5.01
CA SER A 99 12.67 -26.33 3.88
C SER A 99 12.58 -24.83 3.63
N VAL A 100 13.64 -24.25 3.07
CA VAL A 100 13.65 -22.83 2.66
C VAL A 100 12.46 -22.52 1.76
N MET A 101 12.18 -23.41 0.80
CA MET A 101 11.06 -23.25 -0.13
C MET A 101 9.68 -23.27 0.58
N LEU A 102 9.52 -24.09 1.62
CA LEU A 102 8.29 -24.15 2.41
C LEU A 102 8.11 -22.88 3.27
N GLN A 103 9.21 -22.35 3.81
CA GLN A 103 9.21 -21.07 4.52
C GLN A 103 8.84 -19.92 3.59
N ASP A 104 9.45 -19.84 2.40
CA ASP A 104 9.15 -18.82 1.38
C ASP A 104 7.67 -18.84 0.97
N LEU A 105 7.11 -20.03 0.77
CA LEU A 105 5.70 -20.20 0.45
C LEU A 105 4.80 -19.75 1.62
N SER A 106 5.17 -20.06 2.86
CA SER A 106 4.41 -19.63 4.05
C SER A 106 4.42 -18.11 4.20
N ILE A 107 5.59 -17.47 4.06
CA ILE A 107 5.72 -16.01 4.11
C ILE A 107 4.85 -15.36 3.03
N THR A 108 4.91 -15.88 1.81
CA THR A 108 4.09 -15.37 0.69
C THR A 108 2.60 -15.54 0.96
N LYS A 109 2.19 -16.66 1.57
CA LYS A 109 0.80 -16.91 1.98
C LYS A 109 0.34 -15.89 3.01
N ASP A 110 1.15 -15.64 4.04
CA ASP A 110 0.80 -14.71 5.12
C ASP A 110 0.64 -13.29 4.57
N ILE A 111 1.53 -12.84 3.68
CA ILE A 111 1.42 -11.55 2.97
C ILE A 111 0.11 -11.45 2.17
N LEU A 112 -0.26 -12.50 1.43
CA LEU A 112 -1.51 -12.53 0.67
C LEU A 112 -2.73 -12.48 1.59
N GLN A 113 -2.68 -13.20 2.71
CA GLN A 113 -3.77 -13.23 3.69
C GLN A 113 -3.96 -11.86 4.35
N ASP A 114 -2.87 -11.20 4.73
CA ASP A 114 -2.90 -9.85 5.30
C ASP A 114 -3.49 -8.85 4.31
N SER A 115 -3.07 -8.91 3.03
CA SER A 115 -3.61 -8.06 1.97
C SER A 115 -5.13 -8.25 1.80
N ILE A 116 -5.61 -9.50 1.84
CA ILE A 116 -7.04 -9.81 1.76
C ILE A 116 -7.78 -9.21 2.96
N ASN A 117 -7.28 -9.45 4.17
CA ASN A 117 -7.89 -8.96 5.40
C ASN A 117 -7.98 -7.44 5.42
N GLU A 118 -6.94 -6.73 5.00
CA GLU A 118 -6.92 -5.27 4.92
C GLU A 118 -7.99 -4.74 3.96
N MET A 119 -8.10 -5.30 2.75
CA MET A 119 -9.13 -4.89 1.80
C MET A 119 -10.54 -5.24 2.25
N GLU A 120 -10.75 -6.42 2.85
CA GLU A 120 -12.06 -6.81 3.36
C GLU A 120 -12.51 -5.95 4.53
N ASN A 121 -11.59 -5.59 5.43
CA ASN A 121 -11.85 -4.63 6.50
C ASN A 121 -12.23 -3.28 5.90
N LEU A 122 -11.47 -2.76 4.92
CA LEU A 122 -11.75 -1.46 4.32
C LEU A 122 -13.14 -1.40 3.63
N LYS A 123 -13.58 -2.50 3.00
CA LYS A 123 -14.92 -2.60 2.36
C LYS A 123 -16.09 -2.41 3.32
N GLN A 124 -15.91 -2.67 4.62
CA GLN A 124 -16.98 -2.50 5.60
C GLN A 124 -17.30 -1.02 5.84
N TYR A 125 -16.36 -0.12 5.57
CA TYR A 125 -16.45 1.30 5.95
C TYR A 125 -16.40 2.25 4.76
N VAL A 126 -15.98 1.77 3.60
CA VAL A 126 -15.91 2.55 2.36
C VAL A 126 -16.99 2.07 1.41
N ASP A 127 -17.84 2.98 0.95
CA ASP A 127 -18.73 2.72 -0.19
C ASP A 127 -17.88 2.39 -1.42
N THR A 128 -17.96 1.14 -1.89
CA THR A 128 -17.16 0.67 -3.03
C THR A 128 -17.66 1.19 -4.38
N ASN A 129 -18.83 1.85 -4.43
CA ASN A 129 -19.40 2.37 -5.67
C ASN A 129 -19.00 3.82 -5.97
N ARG A 130 -18.44 4.54 -4.99
CA ARG A 130 -17.96 5.91 -5.24
C ARG A 130 -16.62 5.90 -5.99
N LYS A 131 -16.26 7.06 -6.53
CA LYS A 131 -14.94 7.26 -7.14
C LYS A 131 -13.86 7.39 -6.05
N PRO A 132 -12.62 6.96 -6.34
CA PRO A 132 -11.50 7.27 -5.45
C PRO A 132 -11.20 8.77 -5.46
N ARG A 133 -10.48 9.23 -4.43
CA ARG A 133 -10.21 10.66 -4.26
C ARG A 133 -8.76 10.98 -3.95
N CYS A 134 -8.41 12.23 -4.16
CA CYS A 134 -7.18 12.85 -3.68
C CYS A 134 -7.21 12.95 -2.14
N LEU A 135 -6.25 12.37 -1.45
CA LEU A 135 -6.12 12.46 0.01
C LEU A 135 -5.43 13.75 0.48
N GLU A 136 -5.21 14.69 -0.44
CA GLU A 136 -4.76 16.05 -0.13
C GLU A 136 -5.91 17.06 -0.17
N CYS A 137 -6.84 16.94 -1.13
CA CYS A 137 -7.91 17.92 -1.35
C CYS A 137 -9.34 17.35 -1.42
N GLY A 138 -9.51 16.02 -1.38
CA GLY A 138 -10.82 15.36 -1.45
C GLY A 138 -11.44 15.25 -2.85
N SER A 139 -10.82 15.82 -3.89
CA SER A 139 -11.33 15.75 -5.27
C SER A 139 -11.29 14.33 -5.85
N HIS A 140 -12.28 13.99 -6.67
CA HIS A 140 -12.35 12.72 -7.42
C HIS A 140 -11.63 12.79 -8.78
N GLU A 141 -11.11 13.95 -9.16
CA GLU A 141 -10.42 14.18 -10.43
C GLU A 141 -8.96 13.74 -10.33
N ILE A 142 -8.75 12.44 -10.12
CA ILE A 142 -7.43 11.81 -10.00
C ILE A 142 -7.17 10.78 -11.10
N LEU A 143 -5.90 10.65 -11.47
CA LEU A 143 -5.41 9.66 -12.43
C LEU A 143 -4.21 8.94 -11.81
N TYR A 144 -4.32 7.64 -11.59
CA TYR A 144 -3.20 6.86 -11.05
C TYR A 144 -2.03 6.81 -12.02
N LEU A 145 -0.83 6.87 -11.44
CA LEU A 145 0.37 6.63 -12.21
C LEU A 145 0.55 5.12 -12.41
N PRO A 146 1.10 4.70 -13.55
CA PRO A 146 1.50 3.31 -13.73
C PRO A 146 2.63 2.96 -12.76
N SER A 147 2.84 1.66 -12.58
CA SER A 147 3.92 1.15 -11.73
C SER A 147 5.26 1.75 -12.13
N LEU A 148 5.94 2.33 -11.15
CA LEU A 148 7.25 2.94 -11.33
C LEU A 148 8.32 1.85 -11.38
N SER A 149 9.31 2.05 -12.25
CA SER A 149 10.53 1.24 -12.25
C SER A 149 11.59 1.92 -11.38
N TYR A 150 12.45 1.12 -10.76
CA TYR A 150 13.48 1.58 -9.83
C TYR A 150 14.83 1.77 -10.53
N GLU A 151 14.82 2.45 -11.68
CA GLU A 151 16.04 2.79 -12.43
C GLU A 151 16.64 4.10 -11.91
N GLU A 152 17.97 4.20 -11.89
CA GLU A 152 18.67 5.45 -11.52
C GLU A 152 18.58 6.51 -12.61
N VAL A 153 18.37 6.09 -13.87
CA VAL A 153 18.25 6.99 -15.03
C VAL A 153 16.78 7.33 -15.26
N PRO A 154 16.42 8.60 -15.53
CA PRO A 154 15.06 8.98 -15.85
C PRO A 154 14.51 8.23 -17.06
N ILE A 155 13.50 7.39 -16.83
CA ILE A 155 12.83 6.63 -17.90
C ILE A 155 11.36 7.03 -18.01
N PRO A 156 10.79 7.07 -19.23
CA PRO A 156 9.36 7.31 -19.41
C PRO A 156 8.51 6.25 -18.74
N ILE A 157 7.51 6.67 -17.98
CA ILE A 157 6.57 5.74 -17.30
C ILE A 157 5.34 5.43 -18.13
N GLY A 158 5.25 5.92 -19.37
CA GLY A 158 4.12 5.66 -20.27
C GLY A 158 2.88 6.53 -20.01
N MET A 159 2.99 7.59 -19.21
CA MET A 159 1.92 8.56 -18.95
C MET A 159 2.32 9.97 -19.40
N LYS A 160 1.38 10.70 -20.03
CA LYS A 160 1.58 12.11 -20.38
C LYS A 160 1.24 13.03 -19.21
N HIS A 161 2.05 14.06 -19.01
CA HIS A 161 1.79 15.14 -18.05
C HIS A 161 0.54 15.94 -18.48
N PRO A 162 -0.55 15.94 -17.68
CA PRO A 162 -1.82 16.54 -18.09
C PRO A 162 -1.75 18.04 -18.43
N GLY A 163 -0.87 18.79 -17.77
CA GLY A 163 -0.75 20.24 -17.99
C GLY A 163 0.04 20.68 -19.23
N CYS A 164 0.87 19.82 -19.83
CA CYS A 164 1.78 20.23 -20.93
C CYS A 164 1.95 19.19 -22.05
N GLY A 165 1.41 17.98 -21.89
CA GLY A 165 1.54 16.89 -22.85
C GLY A 165 2.97 16.37 -23.00
N GLY A 166 3.87 16.67 -22.06
CA GLY A 166 5.17 16.01 -21.94
C GLY A 166 5.03 14.61 -21.38
N GLU A 167 6.10 13.83 -21.34
CA GLU A 167 6.09 12.52 -20.70
C GLU A 167 6.52 12.65 -19.24
N PHE A 168 5.86 11.92 -18.35
CA PHE A 168 6.39 11.69 -17.02
C PHE A 168 7.59 10.75 -17.12
N LEU A 169 8.69 11.18 -16.49
CA LEU A 169 9.91 10.41 -16.34
C LEU A 169 10.11 10.09 -14.86
N ALA A 170 10.52 8.87 -14.53
CA ALA A 170 10.82 8.46 -13.16
C ALA A 170 12.28 8.01 -13.03
N ALA A 171 12.92 8.39 -11.94
CA ALA A 171 14.25 7.92 -11.54
C ALA A 171 14.34 7.80 -10.03
N VAL A 172 15.03 6.78 -9.54
CA VAL A 172 15.31 6.64 -8.10
C VAL A 172 16.27 7.74 -7.68
N SER A 173 15.92 8.46 -6.61
CA SER A 173 16.83 9.43 -6.00
C SER A 173 18.02 8.69 -5.36
N PRO A 174 19.27 9.11 -5.63
CA PRO A 174 20.43 8.59 -4.92
C PRO A 174 20.46 9.05 -3.45
N ILE A 175 19.63 10.04 -3.10
CA ILE A 175 19.54 10.60 -1.75
C ILE A 175 18.58 9.75 -0.91
N ARG A 176 19.12 9.26 0.22
CA ARG A 176 18.36 8.60 1.27
C ARG A 176 17.82 9.62 2.25
N PHE A 177 16.53 9.56 2.51
CA PHE A 177 15.90 10.41 3.52
C PHE A 177 15.68 9.62 4.81
N PHE A 178 16.08 10.21 5.93
CA PHE A 178 15.61 9.78 7.25
C PHE A 178 14.27 10.48 7.52
N ILE A 179 13.17 9.80 7.20
CA ILE A 179 11.83 10.36 7.35
C ILE A 179 11.21 9.85 8.65
N LYS A 180 10.69 10.77 9.45
CA LYS A 180 9.71 10.46 10.50
C LYS A 180 8.33 10.52 9.86
N TYR A 181 7.75 9.35 9.60
CA TYR A 181 6.43 9.27 8.96
C TYR A 181 5.39 9.97 9.83
N LYS A 182 4.67 10.92 9.23
CA LYS A 182 3.48 11.51 9.84
C LYS A 182 2.33 10.52 9.68
N GLU A 183 1.56 10.34 10.73
CA GLU A 183 0.27 9.68 10.64
C GLU A 183 -0.77 10.69 10.15
N ARG A 184 -1.47 10.36 9.07
CA ARG A 184 -2.54 11.15 8.47
C ARG A 184 -3.85 10.39 8.64
N VAL A 185 -4.80 10.99 9.35
CA VAL A 185 -6.08 10.38 9.67
C VAL A 185 -7.17 11.11 8.91
N TYR A 186 -8.08 10.38 8.29
CA TYR A 186 -9.14 10.92 7.45
C TYR A 186 -10.50 10.42 7.94
N THR A 187 -11.56 11.18 7.73
CA THR A 187 -12.93 10.63 7.80
C THR A 187 -13.15 9.66 6.64
N THR A 188 -14.16 8.80 6.69
CA THR A 188 -14.56 7.94 5.55
C THR A 188 -15.01 8.73 4.32
N ASP A 189 -15.21 10.04 4.46
CA ASP A 189 -15.43 11.01 3.38
C ASP A 189 -14.13 11.69 2.91
N GLY A 190 -12.98 11.22 3.40
CA GLY A 190 -11.64 11.62 2.95
C GLY A 190 -11.22 13.02 3.36
N ILE A 191 -11.85 13.57 4.39
CA ILE A 191 -11.46 14.84 5.00
C ILE A 191 -10.39 14.55 6.04
N GLU A 192 -9.20 15.17 5.94
CA GLU A 192 -8.14 15.00 6.93
C GLU A 192 -8.65 15.51 8.29
N CYS A 193 -8.64 14.63 9.29
CA CYS A 193 -8.91 14.98 10.67
C CYS A 193 -7.72 15.77 11.19
N GLU A 194 -7.96 16.97 11.75
CA GLU A 194 -6.94 17.58 12.60
C GLU A 194 -6.68 16.65 13.78
N VAL A 195 -5.46 16.12 13.85
CA VAL A 195 -5.02 15.37 15.01
C VAL A 195 -4.84 16.37 16.13
N VAL A 196 -5.89 16.61 16.91
CA VAL A 196 -5.76 17.31 18.19
C VAL A 196 -4.90 16.41 19.06
N ILE A 197 -3.63 16.77 19.20
CA ILE A 197 -2.75 16.14 20.19
C ILE A 197 -3.27 16.61 21.54
N THR A 198 -4.24 15.91 22.12
CA THR A 198 -4.60 16.10 23.52
C THR A 198 -3.49 15.49 24.37
N ASN A 199 -2.37 16.22 24.50
CA ASN A 199 -1.51 16.07 25.66
C ASN A 199 -2.29 16.61 26.84
N ASN A 200 -3.14 15.79 27.46
CA ASN A 200 -3.58 15.89 28.86
C ASN A 200 -4.67 14.83 29.10
N CYS A 201 -4.26 13.77 29.77
CA CYS A 201 -5.13 13.08 30.72
C CYS A 201 -5.10 13.94 31.98
N PRO A 202 -6.20 14.61 32.41
CA PRO A 202 -6.29 15.03 33.80
C PRO A 202 -6.46 13.75 34.61
N ASP A 203 -5.44 13.45 35.41
CA ASP A 203 -5.49 12.46 36.46
C ASP A 203 -6.76 12.61 37.31
N ASP A 204 -7.26 11.46 37.72
CA ASP A 204 -8.15 11.27 38.85
C ASP A 204 -7.80 12.24 39.99
N THR A 205 -8.75 13.11 40.34
CA THR A 205 -8.79 13.72 41.67
C THR A 205 -10.06 13.29 42.37
N VAL A 206 -9.89 12.20 43.10
CA VAL A 206 -10.58 11.95 44.37
C VAL A 206 -10.37 13.15 45.29
N VAL A 207 -11.45 13.87 45.63
CA VAL A 207 -11.79 14.32 47.00
C VAL A 207 -13.31 14.41 47.09
#